data_AF-A0AAD5U972-F1
#
_entry.id   AF-A0AAD5U972-F1
#
_cell.length_a   1.000
_cell.length_b   1.000
_cell.length_c   1.000
_cell.angle_alpha   90.00
_cell.angle_beta   90.00
_cell.angle_gamma   90.00
#
_symmetry.space_group_name_H-M   'P 1'
#
loop_
_entity.id
_entity.type
_entity.pdbx_description
1 polymer ?
#
loop_
_entity_poly.entity_id
_entity_poly.type
_entity_poly.pdbx_seq_one_letter_code
_entity_poly.pdbx_strand_id
1 'polypeptide(L)'
;MPKAPSAKKKSSLSDEDAKEMVLKYLIKTNRPYSSIDIINNLKGEISKTVMTKVLNKLTDSGDVHSKAYGKTLVYVAKQDNVPTPPLEELNQMDQDVITIKNEINELKEKHKCLDHSVKKLKCSMTDSEIDEKIISLEKENAKLEEHLMLLKSGTKKITTEDKKRIDDLYVKMYNFWKSRKKMYKNIWDQIIENIPMKPGELMEELGIETDEMVGQDINAEISH
;
A
#
# COMPACT_ATOMS: atom_id res chain seq x y z
N MET A 1 22.44 -43.33 -5.90
CA MET A 1 23.54 -42.41 -5.56
C MET A 1 23.36 -41.09 -6.30
N PRO A 2 22.93 -40.01 -5.63
CA PRO A 2 23.02 -38.65 -6.17
C PRO A 2 24.31 -37.97 -5.66
N LYS A 3 25.06 -37.36 -6.59
CA LYS A 3 26.32 -36.66 -6.34
C LYS A 3 26.09 -35.40 -5.50
N ALA A 4 26.88 -35.27 -4.43
CA ALA A 4 26.93 -34.06 -3.59
C ALA A 4 27.51 -32.86 -4.39
N PRO A 5 27.03 -31.63 -4.15
CA PRO A 5 27.57 -30.45 -4.80
C PRO A 5 28.93 -30.07 -4.17
N SER A 6 29.92 -29.84 -5.02
CA SER A 6 31.30 -29.50 -4.68
C SER A 6 31.40 -28.18 -3.92
N ALA A 7 31.93 -28.22 -2.70
CA ALA A 7 32.31 -27.03 -1.94
C ALA A 7 33.43 -26.27 -2.67
N LYS A 8 33.19 -24.98 -2.93
CA LYS A 8 34.19 -24.05 -3.50
C LYS A 8 35.38 -23.93 -2.55
N LYS A 9 36.58 -24.26 -3.02
CA LYS A 9 37.87 -24.03 -2.35
C LYS A 9 38.05 -22.53 -2.10
N LYS A 10 38.10 -22.11 -0.83
CA LYS A 10 38.60 -20.79 -0.43
C LYS A 10 40.09 -20.71 -0.78
N SER A 11 40.49 -19.68 -1.53
CA SER A 11 41.87 -19.35 -1.87
C SER A 11 42.72 -19.23 -0.61
N SER A 12 43.88 -19.90 -0.58
CA SER A 12 44.84 -19.82 0.51
C SER A 12 45.42 -18.41 0.60
N LEU A 13 45.06 -17.67 1.64
CA LEU A 13 45.73 -16.44 2.04
C LEU A 13 47.20 -16.77 2.36
N SER A 14 48.15 -15.93 1.94
CA SER A 14 49.58 -16.09 2.27
C SER A 14 49.78 -16.03 3.79
N ASP A 15 50.79 -16.73 4.30
CA ASP A 15 51.10 -16.77 5.74
C ASP A 15 51.43 -15.36 6.29
N GLU A 16 52.05 -14.50 5.49
CA GLU A 16 52.36 -13.11 5.88
C GLU A 16 51.12 -12.21 5.85
N ASP A 17 50.28 -12.34 4.82
CA ASP A 17 49.01 -11.60 4.74
C ASP A 17 48.09 -11.96 5.92
N ALA A 18 48.07 -13.24 6.31
CA ALA A 18 47.34 -13.70 7.48
C ALA A 18 47.89 -13.09 8.79
N LYS A 19 49.21 -12.93 8.90
CA LYS A 19 49.87 -12.29 10.04
C LYS A 19 49.50 -10.82 10.15
N GLU A 20 49.62 -10.07 9.06
CA GLU A 20 49.29 -8.64 9.01
C GLU A 20 47.81 -8.41 9.34
N MET A 21 46.92 -9.22 8.76
CA MET A 21 45.48 -9.12 9.01
C MET A 21 45.12 -9.32 10.49
N VAL A 22 45.68 -10.35 11.13
CA VAL A 22 45.44 -10.64 12.55
C VAL A 22 45.99 -9.53 13.44
N LEU A 23 47.20 -9.06 13.17
CA LEU A 23 47.82 -7.96 13.93
C LEU A 23 47.01 -6.67 13.81
N LYS A 24 46.63 -6.29 12.58
CA LYS A 24 45.81 -5.11 12.32
C LYS A 24 44.45 -5.18 13.02
N TYR A 25 43.84 -6.37 13.05
CA TYR A 25 42.59 -6.59 13.76
C TYR A 25 42.75 -6.42 15.28
N LEU A 26 43.79 -7.04 15.87
CA LEU A 26 44.05 -6.94 17.31
C LEU A 26 44.40 -5.52 17.75
N ILE A 27 45.18 -4.78 16.96
CA ILE A 27 45.49 -3.36 17.22
C ILE A 27 44.24 -2.50 17.11
N LYS A 28 43.44 -2.68 16.06
CA LYS A 28 42.21 -1.89 15.83
C LYS A 28 41.18 -2.08 16.95
N THR A 29 41.02 -3.32 17.41
CA THR A 29 40.03 -3.64 18.43
C THR A 29 40.54 -3.41 19.84
N ASN A 30 41.85 -3.54 20.05
CA ASN A 30 42.57 -3.35 21.31
C ASN A 30 41.89 -4.05 22.50
N ARG A 31 41.32 -5.24 22.25
CA ARG A 31 40.56 -6.04 23.21
C ARG A 31 41.14 -7.45 23.30
N PRO A 32 41.13 -8.08 24.47
CA PRO A 32 41.58 -9.46 24.64
C PRO A 32 40.60 -10.44 23.98
N TYR A 33 41.10 -11.30 23.10
CA TYR A 33 40.29 -12.31 22.41
C TYR A 33 40.92 -13.70 22.46
N SER A 34 40.11 -14.76 22.39
CA SER A 34 40.61 -16.11 22.17
C SER A 34 40.89 -16.37 20.68
N SER A 35 41.70 -17.40 20.38
CA SER A 35 41.96 -17.82 18.99
C SER A 35 40.67 -18.10 18.20
N ILE A 36 39.64 -18.65 18.85
CA ILE A 36 38.35 -18.97 18.21
C ILE A 36 37.57 -17.68 17.93
N ASP A 37 37.58 -16.72 18.85
CA ASP A 37 36.89 -15.44 18.68
C ASP A 37 37.50 -14.64 17.53
N ILE A 38 38.83 -14.61 17.41
CA ILE A 38 39.51 -13.93 16.31
C ILE A 38 39.12 -14.55 14.96
N ILE A 39 39.05 -15.89 14.87
CA ILE A 39 38.60 -16.58 13.65
C ILE A 39 37.16 -16.19 13.30
N ASN A 40 36.26 -16.17 14.29
CA ASN A 40 34.86 -15.82 14.09
C ASN A 40 34.69 -14.34 13.66
N ASN A 41 35.43 -13.43 14.29
CA ASN A 41 35.41 -12.00 13.97
C ASN A 41 35.98 -11.71 12.58
N LEU A 42 36.97 -12.49 12.14
CA LEU A 42 37.51 -12.48 10.78
C LEU A 42 36.71 -13.37 9.82
N LYS A 43 35.46 -13.74 10.15
CA LYS A 43 34.52 -14.51 9.30
C LYS A 43 35.10 -15.83 8.74
N GLY A 44 36.04 -16.43 9.45
CA GLY A 44 36.70 -17.67 9.01
C GLY A 44 37.49 -17.51 7.72
N GLU A 45 38.10 -16.34 7.49
CA GLU A 45 39.08 -16.11 6.41
C GLU A 45 40.37 -16.90 6.65
N ILE A 46 40.72 -17.13 7.93
CA ILE A 46 41.91 -17.87 8.34
C ILE A 46 41.48 -19.19 8.98
N SER A 47 42.11 -20.30 8.58
CA SER A 47 41.85 -21.62 9.17
C SER A 47 42.37 -21.72 10.61
N LYS A 48 41.78 -22.60 11.43
CA LYS A 48 42.17 -22.77 12.85
C LYS A 48 43.66 -23.07 13.03
N THR A 49 44.24 -23.88 12.14
CA THR A 49 45.66 -24.26 12.19
C THR A 49 46.59 -23.11 11.79
N VAL A 50 46.18 -22.28 10.82
CA VAL A 50 46.97 -21.11 10.40
C VAL A 50 46.87 -20.01 11.46
N MET A 51 45.71 -19.83 12.08
CA MET A 51 45.50 -18.85 13.15
C MET A 51 46.41 -19.12 14.36
N THR A 52 46.49 -20.36 14.85
CA THR A 52 47.37 -20.69 15.98
C THR A 52 48.84 -20.49 15.62
N LYS A 53 49.26 -20.85 14.39
CA LYS A 53 50.62 -20.59 13.91
C LYS A 53 50.94 -19.09 13.86
N VAL A 54 50.03 -18.28 13.33
CA VAL A 54 50.16 -16.81 13.23
C VAL A 54 50.22 -16.17 14.62
N LEU A 55 49.33 -16.56 15.53
CA LEU A 55 49.30 -16.04 16.89
C LEU A 55 50.55 -16.39 17.70
N ASN A 56 51.08 -17.61 17.53
CA ASN A 56 52.37 -17.98 18.14
C ASN A 56 53.50 -17.13 17.57
N LYS A 57 53.59 -16.98 16.24
CA LYS A 57 54.59 -16.10 15.59
C LYS A 57 54.51 -14.65 16.08
N LEU A 58 53.30 -14.11 16.26
CA LEU A 58 53.06 -12.75 16.77
C LEU A 58 53.38 -12.61 18.26
N THR A 59 53.26 -13.71 19.02
CA THR A 59 53.67 -13.77 20.41
C THR A 59 55.19 -13.82 20.52
N ASP A 60 55.84 -14.62 19.68
CA ASP A 60 57.30 -14.78 19.61
C ASP A 60 58.00 -13.50 19.13
N SER A 61 57.39 -12.77 18.17
CA SER A 61 57.89 -11.45 17.74
C SER A 61 57.65 -10.33 18.77
N GLY A 62 56.85 -10.59 19.81
CA GLY A 62 56.55 -9.63 20.87
C GLY A 62 55.48 -8.60 20.51
N ASP A 63 54.80 -8.73 19.36
CA ASP A 63 53.75 -7.81 18.92
C ASP A 63 52.42 -8.07 19.66
N VAL A 64 52.21 -9.31 20.11
CA VAL A 64 51.00 -9.76 20.81
C VAL A 64 51.39 -10.38 22.15
N HIS A 65 50.71 -9.98 23.21
CA HIS A 65 50.81 -10.64 24.50
C HIS A 65 49.79 -11.78 24.58
N SER A 66 50.22 -12.96 25.04
CA SER A 66 49.34 -14.09 25.29
C SER A 66 49.34 -14.49 26.76
N LYS A 67 48.17 -14.82 27.29
CA LYS A 67 47.99 -15.32 28.65
C LYS A 67 47.06 -16.53 28.67
N ALA A 68 47.47 -17.59 29.36
CA ALA A 68 46.63 -18.75 29.58
C ALA A 68 45.56 -18.45 30.63
N TYR A 69 44.31 -18.74 30.30
CA TYR A 69 43.17 -18.66 31.21
C TYR A 69 42.46 -20.02 31.22
N GLY A 70 42.77 -20.84 32.22
CA GLY A 70 42.32 -22.24 32.27
C GLY A 70 42.84 -23.03 31.07
N LYS A 71 41.93 -23.52 30.22
CA LYS A 71 42.25 -24.31 29.01
C LYS A 71 42.46 -23.46 27.74
N THR A 72 42.23 -22.15 27.81
CA THR A 72 42.19 -21.27 26.61
C THR A 72 43.28 -20.20 26.70
N LEU A 73 43.98 -19.93 25.59
CA LEU A 73 44.88 -18.78 25.48
C LEU A 73 44.10 -17.55 25.00
N VAL A 74 44.34 -16.44 25.68
CA VAL A 74 43.81 -15.12 25.34
C VAL A 74 44.95 -14.27 24.80
N TYR A 75 44.71 -13.60 23.68
CA TYR A 75 45.68 -12.79 22.96
C TYR A 75 45.24 -11.32 22.94
N VAL A 76 46.17 -10.40 23.15
CA VAL A 76 45.96 -8.95 23.10
C VAL A 76 47.15 -8.28 22.44
N ALA A 77 46.93 -7.25 21.63
CA ALA A 77 48.03 -6.47 21.07
C ALA A 77 48.82 -5.77 22.19
N LYS A 78 50.14 -5.74 22.08
CA LYS A 78 51.01 -5.09 23.07
C LYS A 78 50.86 -3.57 23.01
N GLN A 79 50.73 -2.93 24.17
CA GLN A 79 50.46 -1.49 24.28
C GLN A 79 51.69 -0.66 24.68
N ASP A 80 52.84 -1.31 24.94
CA ASP A 80 54.04 -0.67 25.49
C ASP A 80 54.62 0.46 24.62
N ASN A 81 54.29 0.49 23.33
CA ASN A 81 54.73 1.53 22.38
C ASN A 81 53.71 2.68 22.23
N VAL A 82 52.59 2.66 22.95
CA VAL A 82 51.60 3.75 22.93
C VAL A 82 52.02 4.79 23.97
N PRO A 83 52.33 6.03 23.57
CA PRO A 83 52.69 7.06 24.53
C PRO A 83 51.50 7.35 25.44
N THR A 84 51.73 7.33 26.76
CA THR A 84 50.75 7.78 27.75
C THR A 84 50.71 9.31 27.72
N PRO A 85 49.59 9.94 27.37
CA PRO A 85 49.48 11.39 27.36
C PRO A 85 49.64 11.96 28.78
N PRO A 86 50.26 13.15 28.94
CA PRO A 86 50.27 13.88 30.21
C PRO A 86 48.85 14.27 30.64
N LEU A 87 48.66 14.50 31.94
CA LEU A 87 47.35 14.80 32.53
C LEU A 87 46.67 16.04 31.92
N GLU A 88 47.45 17.04 31.53
CA GLU A 88 46.95 18.24 30.87
C GLU A 88 46.35 17.94 29.48
N GLU A 89 47.02 17.09 28.69
CA GLU A 89 46.53 16.68 27.38
C GLU A 89 45.27 15.82 27.50
N LEU A 90 45.23 14.91 28.49
CA LEU A 90 44.03 14.13 28.81
C LEU A 90 42.82 15.02 29.14
N ASN A 91 43.01 16.04 29.99
CA ASN A 91 41.95 16.99 30.32
C ASN A 91 41.48 17.79 29.10
N GLN A 92 42.40 18.19 28.21
CA GLN A 92 42.05 18.88 26.97
C GLN A 92 41.22 17.98 26.05
N MET A 93 41.64 16.72 25.87
CA MET A 93 40.89 15.74 25.07
C MET A 93 39.48 15.51 25.64
N ASP A 94 39.33 15.45 26.96
CA ASP A 94 38.02 15.31 27.60
C ASP A 94 37.11 16.53 27.32
N GLN A 95 37.66 17.75 27.37
CA GLN A 95 36.93 18.97 27.00
C GLN A 95 36.53 18.98 25.52
N ASP A 96 37.43 18.57 24.63
CA ASP A 96 37.16 18.47 23.20
C ASP A 96 36.06 17.43 22.92
N VAL A 97 36.09 16.29 23.60
CA VAL A 97 35.04 15.26 23.50
C VAL A 97 33.68 15.81 23.94
N ILE A 98 33.64 16.60 25.01
CA ILE A 98 32.39 17.24 25.47
C ILE A 98 31.89 18.25 24.44
N THR A 99 32.77 19.13 23.95
CA THR A 99 32.45 20.14 22.93
C THR A 99 31.91 19.51 21.65
N ILE A 100 32.62 18.52 21.10
CA ILE A 100 32.22 17.82 19.87
C ILE A 100 30.90 17.07 20.07
N LYS A 101 30.67 16.46 21.25
CA LYS A 101 29.38 15.81 21.56
C LYS A 101 28.23 16.82 21.57
N ASN A 102 28.44 18.00 22.13
CA ASN A 102 27.43 19.05 22.15
C ASN A 102 27.13 19.55 20.72
N GLU A 103 28.15 19.80 19.91
CA GLU A 103 27.98 20.18 18.50
C GLU A 103 27.23 19.12 17.69
N ILE A 104 27.55 17.84 17.90
CA ILE A 104 26.84 16.72 17.26
C ILE A 104 25.35 16.75 17.64
N ASN A 105 25.03 16.98 18.91
CA ASN A 105 23.64 17.03 19.36
C ASN A 105 22.89 18.23 18.75
N GLU A 106 23.51 19.41 18.71
CA GLU A 106 22.94 20.59 18.08
C GLU A 106 22.69 20.39 16.58
N LEU A 107 23.66 19.83 15.87
CA LEU A 107 23.53 19.54 14.44
C LEU A 107 22.46 18.50 14.16
N LYS A 108 22.33 17.47 15.00
CA LYS A 108 21.26 16.46 14.90
C LYS A 108 19.88 17.08 15.07
N GLU A 109 19.69 17.96 16.05
CA GLU A 109 18.41 18.64 16.23
C GLU A 109 18.10 19.59 15.06
N LYS A 110 19.09 20.36 14.58
CA LYS A 110 18.94 21.19 13.37
C LYS A 110 18.54 20.37 12.15
N HIS A 111 19.21 19.24 11.92
CA HIS A 111 18.89 18.31 10.83
C HIS A 111 17.46 17.80 10.93
N LYS A 112 17.05 17.36 12.13
CA LYS A 112 15.69 16.86 12.38
C LYS A 112 14.62 17.92 12.11
N CYS A 113 14.86 19.18 12.51
CA CYS A 113 13.96 20.29 12.21
C CYS A 113 13.88 20.58 10.71
N LEU A 114 15.01 20.63 10.01
CA LEU A 114 15.05 20.85 8.56
C LEU A 114 14.35 19.71 7.80
N ASP A 115 14.60 18.46 8.19
CA ASP A 115 13.93 17.29 7.62
C ASP A 115 12.42 17.36 7.79
N HIS A 116 11.95 17.80 8.96
CA HIS A 116 10.52 17.98 9.20
C HIS A 116 9.93 19.06 8.28
N SER A 117 10.62 20.20 8.13
CA SER A 117 10.22 21.27 7.21
C SER A 117 10.20 20.81 5.76
N VAL A 118 11.22 20.07 5.32
CA VAL A 118 11.29 19.51 3.97
C VAL A 118 10.15 18.52 3.73
N LYS A 119 9.88 17.62 4.69
CA LYS A 119 8.74 16.69 4.59
C LYS A 119 7.42 17.44 4.49
N LYS A 120 7.22 18.48 5.31
CA LYS A 120 6.01 19.31 5.28
C LYS A 120 5.82 19.97 3.91
N LEU A 121 6.88 20.54 3.33
CA LEU A 121 6.84 21.18 2.01
C LEU A 121 6.66 20.17 0.87
N LYS A 122 7.18 18.94 1.01
CA LYS A 122 6.99 17.87 0.02
C LYS A 122 5.62 17.19 0.10
N CYS A 123 4.88 17.36 1.19
CA CYS A 123 3.51 16.85 1.31
C CYS A 123 2.47 17.76 0.63
N SER A 124 2.84 18.97 0.21
CA SER A 124 2.03 19.81 -0.67
C SER A 124 2.41 19.57 -2.13
N MET A 125 1.41 19.59 -3.02
CA MET A 125 1.65 19.66 -4.46
C MET A 125 2.53 20.87 -4.76
N THR A 126 3.43 20.72 -5.72
CA THR A 126 4.22 21.84 -6.23
C THR A 126 3.32 22.81 -7.01
N ASP A 127 3.72 24.08 -7.11
CA ASP A 127 2.95 25.09 -7.84
C ASP A 127 2.64 24.64 -9.29
N SER A 128 3.63 24.02 -9.96
CA SER A 128 3.45 23.44 -11.31
C SER A 128 2.41 22.32 -11.35
N GLU A 129 2.39 21.43 -10.37
CA GLU A 129 1.39 20.35 -10.28
C GLU A 129 -0.01 20.90 -9.98
N ILE A 130 -0.09 21.96 -9.17
CA ILE A 130 -1.34 22.67 -8.90
C ILE A 130 -1.89 23.29 -10.19
N ASP A 131 -1.05 23.98 -10.97
CA ASP A 131 -1.43 24.59 -12.24
C ASP A 131 -1.95 23.54 -13.24
N GLU A 132 -1.24 22.42 -13.38
CA GLU A 132 -1.70 21.30 -14.22
C GLU A 132 -3.05 20.75 -13.75
N LYS A 133 -3.25 20.64 -12.43
CA LYS A 133 -4.50 20.14 -11.87
C LYS A 133 -5.66 21.12 -12.08
N ILE A 134 -5.42 22.42 -11.97
CA ILE A 134 -6.40 23.47 -12.27
C ILE A 134 -6.84 23.34 -13.73
N ILE A 135 -5.89 23.31 -14.67
CA ILE A 135 -6.19 23.18 -16.11
C ILE A 135 -7.01 21.91 -16.39
N SER A 136 -6.66 20.79 -15.76
CA SER A 136 -7.40 19.53 -15.90
C SER A 136 -8.83 19.64 -15.37
N LEU A 137 -9.02 20.23 -14.18
CA LEU A 137 -10.33 20.37 -13.54
C LEU A 137 -11.22 21.36 -14.30
N GLU A 138 -10.66 22.47 -14.79
CA GLU A 138 -11.38 23.43 -15.64
C GLU A 138 -11.89 22.76 -16.91
N LYS A 139 -11.06 21.94 -17.55
CA LYS A 139 -11.46 21.16 -18.73
C LYS A 139 -12.55 20.14 -18.43
N GLU A 140 -12.50 19.50 -17.27
CA GLU A 140 -13.53 18.55 -16.83
C GLU A 140 -14.85 19.27 -16.53
N ASN A 141 -14.79 20.39 -15.81
CA ASN A 141 -15.95 21.23 -15.53
C ASN A 141 -16.62 21.72 -16.81
N ALA A 142 -15.85 22.21 -17.80
CA ALA A 142 -16.40 22.64 -19.08
C ALA A 142 -17.16 21.50 -19.80
N LYS A 143 -16.62 20.28 -19.79
CA LYS A 143 -17.30 19.11 -20.36
C LYS A 143 -18.57 18.74 -19.60
N LEU A 144 -18.53 18.78 -18.28
CA LEU A 144 -19.69 18.49 -17.43
C LEU A 144 -20.79 19.55 -17.64
N GLU A 145 -20.41 20.82 -17.76
CA GLU A 145 -21.34 21.92 -18.07
C GLU A 145 -21.98 21.76 -19.45
N GLU A 146 -21.22 21.41 -20.48
CA GLU A 146 -21.75 21.12 -21.82
C GLU A 146 -22.74 19.95 -21.78
N HIS A 147 -22.38 18.85 -21.12
CA HIS A 147 -23.24 17.69 -20.96
C HIS A 147 -24.53 18.04 -20.19
N LEU A 148 -24.40 18.86 -19.15
CA LEU A 148 -25.52 19.33 -18.34
C LEU A 148 -26.42 20.28 -19.16
N MET A 149 -25.87 21.14 -20.02
CA MET A 149 -26.65 21.95 -20.96
C MET A 149 -27.44 21.09 -21.93
N LEU A 150 -26.82 20.07 -22.54
CA LEU A 150 -27.49 19.15 -23.46
C LEU A 150 -28.67 18.43 -22.78
N LEU A 151 -28.45 17.92 -21.57
CA LEU A 151 -29.48 17.27 -20.76
C LEU A 151 -30.61 18.25 -20.39
N LYS A 152 -30.29 19.53 -20.14
CA LYS A 152 -31.29 20.57 -19.86
C LYS A 152 -32.08 20.97 -21.10
N SER A 153 -31.49 20.98 -22.29
CA SER A 153 -32.17 21.39 -23.53
C SER A 153 -33.00 20.28 -24.16
N GLY A 154 -32.60 19.01 -24.01
CA GLY A 154 -33.23 17.87 -24.69
C GLY A 154 -34.38 17.20 -23.94
N THR A 155 -34.43 17.31 -22.60
CA THR A 155 -35.32 16.48 -21.79
C THR A 155 -36.36 17.32 -21.05
N LYS A 156 -37.65 17.07 -21.37
CA LYS A 156 -38.79 17.55 -20.56
C LYS A 156 -38.57 17.03 -19.14
N LYS A 157 -38.26 17.91 -18.18
CA LYS A 157 -38.02 17.54 -16.78
C LYS A 157 -39.32 17.08 -16.15
N ILE A 158 -39.68 15.82 -16.34
CA ILE A 158 -40.68 15.17 -15.49
C ILE A 158 -40.00 14.99 -14.15
N THR A 159 -40.48 15.71 -13.14
CA THR A 159 -39.99 15.54 -11.77
C THR A 159 -40.37 14.16 -11.26
N THR A 160 -39.70 13.70 -10.20
CA THR A 160 -40.08 12.47 -9.51
C THR A 160 -41.53 12.51 -9.04
N GLU A 161 -42.01 13.69 -8.67
CA GLU A 161 -43.39 13.93 -8.24
C GLU A 161 -44.36 13.85 -9.42
N ASP A 162 -44.01 14.42 -10.58
CA ASP A 162 -44.85 14.32 -11.78
C ASP A 162 -44.93 12.89 -12.29
N LYS A 163 -43.82 12.13 -12.24
CA LYS A 163 -43.82 10.72 -12.61
C LYS A 163 -44.77 9.93 -11.71
N LYS A 164 -44.64 10.08 -10.38
CA LYS A 164 -45.51 9.40 -9.43
C LYS A 164 -46.98 9.78 -9.63
N ARG A 165 -47.28 11.05 -9.87
CA ARG A 165 -48.65 11.51 -10.16
C ARG A 165 -49.20 10.88 -11.43
N ILE A 166 -48.40 10.76 -12.48
CA ILE A 166 -48.80 10.12 -13.74
C ILE A 166 -49.05 8.62 -13.51
N ASP A 167 -48.16 7.94 -12.79
CA ASP A 167 -48.30 6.52 -12.46
C ASP A 167 -49.57 6.27 -11.62
N ASP A 168 -49.80 7.08 -10.59
CA ASP A 168 -50.99 6.99 -9.73
C ASP A 168 -52.29 7.24 -10.53
N LEU A 169 -52.27 8.22 -11.45
CA LEU A 169 -53.40 8.49 -12.35
C LEU A 169 -53.64 7.34 -13.32
N TYR A 170 -52.58 6.77 -13.89
CA TYR A 170 -52.64 5.62 -14.78
C TYR A 170 -53.28 4.42 -14.08
N VAL A 171 -52.77 4.06 -12.89
CA VAL A 171 -53.32 2.96 -12.08
C VAL A 171 -54.79 3.21 -11.72
N LYS A 172 -55.15 4.44 -11.36
CA LYS A 172 -56.54 4.82 -11.05
C LYS A 172 -57.46 4.65 -12.27
N MET A 173 -57.05 5.16 -13.43
CA MET A 173 -57.86 5.05 -14.66
C MET A 173 -57.97 3.60 -15.14
N TYR A 174 -56.90 2.83 -15.04
CA TYR A 174 -56.89 1.40 -15.35
C TYR A 174 -57.87 0.62 -14.46
N ASN A 175 -57.86 0.88 -13.15
CA ASN A 175 -58.79 0.26 -12.21
C ASN A 175 -60.25 0.63 -12.52
N PHE A 176 -60.53 1.88 -12.89
CA PHE A 176 -61.86 2.28 -13.33
C PHE A 176 -62.30 1.58 -14.61
N TRP A 177 -61.42 1.46 -15.60
CA TRP A 177 -61.69 0.74 -16.83
C TRP A 177 -62.05 -0.72 -16.54
N LYS A 178 -61.25 -1.41 -15.71
CA LYS A 178 -61.50 -2.81 -15.33
C LYS A 178 -62.81 -3.00 -14.57
N SER A 179 -63.10 -2.11 -13.62
CA SER A 179 -64.34 -2.14 -12.84
C SER A 179 -65.56 -1.92 -13.72
N ARG A 180 -65.53 -0.90 -14.61
CA ARG A 180 -66.63 -0.59 -15.54
C ARG A 180 -66.86 -1.72 -16.53
N LYS A 181 -65.79 -2.28 -17.11
CA LYS A 181 -65.87 -3.43 -18.02
C LYS A 181 -66.51 -4.64 -17.35
N LYS A 182 -66.12 -4.95 -16.10
CA LYS A 182 -66.73 -6.03 -15.31
C LYS A 182 -68.21 -5.76 -15.03
N MET A 183 -68.56 -4.53 -14.65
CA MET A 183 -69.95 -4.15 -14.38
C MET A 183 -70.82 -4.28 -15.63
N TYR A 184 -70.33 -3.80 -16.77
CA TYR A 184 -71.00 -3.96 -18.06
C TYR A 184 -71.19 -5.43 -18.41
N LYS A 185 -70.13 -6.26 -18.34
CA LYS A 185 -70.23 -7.70 -18.62
C LYS A 185 -71.27 -8.39 -17.73
N ASN A 186 -71.26 -8.13 -16.42
CA ASN A 186 -72.25 -8.72 -15.51
C ASN A 186 -73.70 -8.36 -15.88
N ILE A 187 -73.97 -7.10 -16.26
CA ILE A 187 -75.31 -6.67 -16.69
C ILE A 187 -75.66 -7.29 -18.04
N TRP A 188 -74.70 -7.32 -18.95
CA TRP A 188 -74.85 -7.88 -20.29
C TRP A 188 -75.17 -9.37 -20.27
N ASP A 189 -74.46 -10.15 -19.45
CA ASP A 189 -74.69 -11.58 -19.26
C ASP A 189 -76.10 -11.84 -18.71
N GLN A 190 -76.56 -11.05 -17.74
CA GLN A 190 -77.93 -11.14 -17.19
C GLN A 190 -79.02 -10.82 -18.24
N ILE A 191 -78.76 -9.89 -19.15
CA ILE A 191 -79.70 -9.53 -20.22
C ILE A 191 -79.80 -10.68 -21.23
N ILE A 192 -78.66 -11.24 -21.65
CA ILE A 192 -78.62 -12.32 -22.64
C ILE A 192 -79.27 -13.60 -22.13
N GLU A 193 -79.08 -13.94 -20.85
CA GLU A 193 -79.71 -15.12 -20.24
C GLU A 193 -81.25 -15.10 -20.34
N ASN A 194 -81.85 -13.92 -20.47
CA ASN A 194 -83.29 -13.72 -20.48
C ASN A 194 -83.88 -13.40 -21.86
N ILE A 195 -83.07 -13.37 -22.93
CA ILE A 195 -83.51 -12.99 -24.28
C ILE A 195 -83.19 -14.11 -25.29
N PRO A 196 -84.15 -14.51 -26.16
CA PRO A 196 -83.96 -15.59 -27.13
C PRO A 196 -83.13 -15.22 -28.39
N MET A 197 -82.46 -14.06 -28.38
CA MET A 197 -81.70 -13.52 -29.52
C MET A 197 -80.21 -13.79 -29.37
N LYS A 198 -79.46 -13.84 -30.48
CA LYS A 198 -78.02 -14.07 -30.41
C LYS A 198 -77.30 -12.82 -29.86
N PRO A 199 -76.31 -12.99 -28.97
CA PRO A 199 -75.57 -11.89 -28.34
C PRO A 199 -74.98 -10.87 -29.32
N GLY A 200 -74.37 -11.32 -30.41
CA GLY A 200 -73.71 -10.42 -31.38
C GLY A 200 -74.69 -9.55 -32.16
N GLU A 201 -75.86 -10.11 -32.54
CA GLU A 201 -76.92 -9.38 -33.25
C GLU A 201 -77.52 -8.29 -32.34
N LEU A 202 -77.67 -8.57 -31.04
CA LEU A 202 -78.12 -7.58 -30.04
C LEU A 202 -77.10 -6.47 -29.80
N MET A 203 -75.79 -6.78 -29.79
CA MET A 203 -74.75 -5.75 -29.65
C MET A 203 -74.77 -4.77 -30.83
N GLU A 204 -74.93 -5.28 -32.05
CA GLU A 204 -74.99 -4.47 -33.27
C GLU A 204 -76.25 -3.59 -33.30
N GLU A 205 -77.42 -4.12 -32.93
CA GLU A 205 -78.67 -3.36 -32.85
C GLU A 205 -78.60 -2.25 -31.79
N LEU A 206 -77.96 -2.51 -30.64
CA LEU A 206 -77.77 -1.52 -29.57
C LEU A 206 -76.56 -0.59 -29.80
N GLY A 207 -75.79 -0.79 -30.88
CA GLY A 207 -74.61 0.02 -31.21
C GLY A 207 -73.49 -0.08 -30.18
N ILE A 208 -73.30 -1.26 -29.56
CA ILE A 208 -72.28 -1.46 -28.53
C ILE A 208 -70.99 -2.00 -29.16
N GLU A 209 -69.92 -1.21 -29.08
CA GLU A 209 -68.57 -1.59 -29.51
C GLU A 209 -67.74 -2.02 -28.30
N THR A 210 -67.08 -3.18 -28.36
CA THR A 210 -66.21 -3.65 -27.27
C THR A 210 -64.76 -3.19 -27.46
N ASP A 211 -64.00 -3.14 -26.36
CA ASP A 211 -62.57 -2.79 -26.41
C ASP A 211 -61.81 -3.67 -27.42
N GLU A 212 -62.13 -4.97 -27.48
CA GLU A 212 -61.48 -5.93 -28.37
C GLU A 212 -61.80 -5.64 -29.86
N MET A 213 -62.98 -5.08 -30.16
CA MET A 213 -63.38 -4.71 -31.53
C MET A 213 -62.59 -3.52 -32.07
N VAL A 214 -62.11 -2.64 -31.19
CA VAL A 214 -61.26 -1.49 -31.53
C VAL A 214 -59.76 -1.76 -31.28
N GLY A 215 -59.39 -3.03 -31.04
CA GLY A 215 -58.00 -3.46 -30.89
C GLY A 215 -57.36 -3.13 -29.54
N GLN A 216 -58.17 -2.87 -28.51
CA GLN A 216 -57.71 -2.58 -27.14
C GLN A 216 -57.86 -3.82 -26.25
N ASP A 217 -56.76 -4.21 -25.58
CA ASP A 217 -56.78 -5.29 -24.59
C ASP A 217 -56.30 -4.80 -23.22
N ILE A 218 -57.21 -4.79 -22.26
CA ILE A 218 -56.98 -4.38 -20.87
C ILE A 218 -56.01 -5.32 -20.12
N ASN A 219 -55.72 -6.51 -20.66
CA ASN A 219 -54.80 -7.48 -20.07
C ASN A 219 -53.43 -7.54 -20.77
N ALA A 220 -53.23 -6.81 -21.88
CA ALA A 220 -52.02 -6.91 -22.69
C ALA A 220 -50.76 -6.30 -22.03
N GLU A 221 -50.91 -5.40 -21.05
CA GLU A 221 -49.79 -4.67 -20.44
C GLU A 221 -49.61 -4.93 -18.93
N ILE A 222 -49.61 -6.19 -18.50
CA ILE A 222 -49.04 -6.57 -17.21
C ILE A 222 -47.79 -7.42 -17.45
N SER A 223 -46.73 -6.78 -17.94
CA SER A 223 -45.37 -7.30 -17.86
C SER A 223 -44.41 -6.17 -17.52
N HIS A 224 -44.51 -5.68 -16.28
CA HIS A 224 -43.47 -4.91 -15.61
C HIS A 224 -43.44 -5.30 -14.13
#